data_AF-A0A2S4Y1K0-F1
#
_entry.id   AF-A0A2S4Y1K0-F1
#
_cell.length_a   1.000
_cell.length_b   1.000
_cell.length_c   1.000
_cell.angle_alpha   90.00
_cell.angle_beta   90.00
_cell.angle_gamma   90.00
#
_symmetry.space_group_name_H-M   'P 1'
#
loop_
_entity.id
_entity.type
_entity.pdbx_description
1 polymer ?
#
loop_
_entity_poly.entity_id
_entity_poly.type
_entity_poly.pdbx_seq_one_letter_code
_entity_poly.pdbx_strand_id
1 'polypeptide(L)'
;MPGGGAAYRSRTRARTDVPLDAACVDVLRAISDARAPVFATVRAGGRRRYGYWQPYDSRTHRGGCYVALPTDICDMLHAAGRITLGDALVDAAKTTYRVLPTDTPAEPVRRTPVAPVRLPAAPVRRMPQTLAA
;
A
#
# COMPACT_ATOMS: atom_id res chain seq x y z
N MET A 1 -5.68 -37.90 -32.57
CA MET A 1 -5.73 -36.44 -32.32
C MET A 1 -7.17 -35.97 -32.54
N PRO A 2 -7.75 -35.04 -31.76
CA PRO A 2 -7.36 -34.45 -30.47
C PRO A 2 -8.31 -34.92 -29.33
N GLY A 3 -8.10 -34.72 -28.02
CA GLY A 3 -7.40 -33.68 -27.28
C GLY A 3 -8.44 -32.81 -26.54
N GLY A 4 -8.32 -32.67 -25.21
CA GLY A 4 -9.17 -31.80 -24.39
C GLY A 4 -9.38 -32.43 -23.02
N GLY A 5 -8.50 -32.22 -22.06
CA GLY A 5 -8.07 -30.90 -21.58
C GLY A 5 -8.55 -30.84 -20.15
N ALA A 6 -7.63 -31.01 -19.21
CA ALA A 6 -7.91 -31.01 -17.79
C ALA A 6 -8.75 -29.79 -17.43
N ALA A 7 -10.01 -30.03 -17.07
CA ALA A 7 -10.81 -29.05 -16.37
C ALA A 7 -10.13 -28.85 -15.01
N TYR A 8 -9.18 -27.90 -14.96
CA TYR A 8 -8.85 -27.24 -13.72
C TYR A 8 -10.17 -26.63 -13.26
N ARG A 9 -10.86 -27.35 -12.37
CA ARG A 9 -11.96 -26.78 -11.62
C ARG A 9 -11.29 -25.71 -10.78
N SER A 10 -11.23 -24.50 -11.34
CA SER A 10 -11.00 -23.28 -10.62
C SER A 10 -12.02 -23.31 -9.51
N ARG A 11 -11.56 -23.77 -8.35
CA ARG A 11 -12.31 -23.81 -7.12
C ARG A 11 -12.36 -22.35 -6.72
N THR A 12 -13.26 -21.61 -7.36
CA THR A 12 -13.59 -20.23 -7.02
C THR A 12 -14.05 -20.33 -5.59
N ARG A 13 -13.11 -20.08 -4.68
CA ARG A 13 -13.31 -20.06 -3.25
C ARG A 13 -14.47 -19.11 -3.05
N ALA A 14 -15.64 -19.66 -2.73
CA ALA A 14 -16.80 -18.87 -2.37
C ALA A 14 -16.30 -17.88 -1.32
N ARG A 15 -16.16 -16.61 -1.73
CA ARG A 15 -15.97 -15.54 -0.77
C ARG A 15 -17.21 -15.64 0.09
N THR A 16 -17.02 -16.03 1.35
CA THR A 16 -18.08 -15.97 2.33
C THR A 16 -18.54 -14.53 2.34
N ASP A 17 -19.68 -14.28 1.71
CA ASP A 17 -20.37 -13.01 1.70
C ASP A 17 -21.05 -12.88 3.05
N VAL A 18 -20.24 -12.76 4.10
CA VAL A 18 -20.72 -12.34 5.41
C VAL A 18 -21.13 -10.88 5.20
N PRO A 19 -22.39 -10.49 5.49
CA PRO A 19 -22.81 -9.11 5.41
C PRO A 19 -21.82 -8.26 6.20
N LEU A 20 -21.13 -7.34 5.52
CA LEU A 20 -20.25 -6.41 6.20
C LEU A 20 -21.13 -5.49 7.05
N ASP A 21 -20.89 -5.49 8.36
CA ASP A 21 -21.46 -4.48 9.25
C ASP A 21 -21.03 -3.07 8.80
N ALA A 22 -21.83 -2.05 9.10
CA ALA A 22 -21.57 -0.66 8.70
C ALA A 22 -20.17 -0.20 9.14
N ALA A 23 -19.74 -0.60 10.34
CA ALA A 23 -18.41 -0.30 10.85
C ALA A 23 -17.28 -0.95 10.02
N CYS A 24 -17.48 -2.15 9.48
CA CYS A 24 -16.54 -2.79 8.57
C CYS A 24 -16.44 -2.04 7.24
N VAL A 25 -17.57 -1.54 6.72
CA VAL A 25 -17.61 -0.74 5.49
C VAL A 25 -16.85 0.56 5.67
N ASP A 26 -17.06 1.25 6.79
CA ASP A 26 -16.35 2.51 7.10
C ASP A 26 -14.84 2.30 7.23
N VAL A 27 -14.41 1.22 7.89
CA VAL A 27 -12.99 0.86 7.99
C VAL A 27 -12.38 0.54 6.62
N LEU A 28 -13.08 -0.23 5.77
CA LEU A 28 -12.61 -0.50 4.41
C LEU A 28 -12.54 0.77 3.57
N ARG A 29 -13.49 1.69 3.73
CA ARG A 29 -13.49 2.98 3.04
C ARG A 29 -12.29 3.83 3.46
N ALA A 30 -11.98 3.89 4.76
CA ALA A 30 -10.81 4.57 5.28
C ALA A 30 -9.50 3.94 4.75
N ILE A 31 -9.41 2.60 4.73
CA ILE A 31 -8.24 1.87 4.20
C ILE A 31 -8.06 2.10 2.69
N SER A 32 -9.15 2.25 1.95
CA SER A 32 -9.13 2.50 0.50
C SER A 32 -8.86 3.96 0.14
N ASP A 33 -8.92 4.89 1.09
CA ASP A 33 -8.65 6.30 0.83
C ASP A 33 -7.14 6.53 0.64
N ALA A 34 -6.74 6.76 -0.61
CA ALA A 34 -5.35 7.04 -0.96
C ALA A 34 -4.79 8.32 -0.31
N ARG A 35 -5.65 9.24 0.15
CA ARG A 35 -5.22 10.49 0.81
C ARG A 35 -4.80 10.27 2.25
N ALA A 36 -5.21 9.18 2.87
CA ALA A 36 -5.04 8.91 4.29
C ALA A 36 -4.55 7.46 4.50
N PRO A 37 -3.27 7.16 4.16
CA PRO A 37 -2.75 5.80 4.25
C PRO A 37 -2.82 5.26 5.68
N VAL A 38 -3.38 4.05 5.82
CA VAL A 38 -3.52 3.34 7.09
C VAL A 38 -2.28 2.50 7.37
N PHE A 39 -1.83 2.54 8.63
CA PHE A 39 -0.71 1.75 9.13
C PHE A 39 -1.12 0.92 10.35
N ALA A 40 -0.61 -0.31 10.42
CA ALA A 40 -0.74 -1.19 11.57
C ALA A 40 0.59 -1.22 12.33
N THR A 41 0.61 -0.79 13.58
CA THR A 41 1.80 -0.89 14.43
C THR A 41 1.64 -2.06 15.40
N VAL A 42 2.54 -3.04 15.30
CA VAL A 42 2.70 -4.14 16.25
C VAL A 42 3.85 -3.81 17.17
N ARG A 43 3.60 -3.71 18.48
CA ARG A 43 4.67 -3.53 19.48
C ARG A 43 5.24 -4.88 19.91
N ALA A 44 6.42 -4.87 20.52
CA ALA A 44 7.09 -6.08 21.03
C ALA A 44 6.21 -6.96 21.94
N GLY A 45 5.23 -6.38 22.64
CA GLY A 45 4.25 -7.11 23.47
C GLY A 45 3.04 -7.66 22.72
N GLY A 46 3.09 -7.80 21.39
CA GLY A 46 1.99 -8.34 20.56
C GLY A 46 0.78 -7.42 20.39
N ARG A 47 0.72 -6.29 21.12
CA ARG A 47 -0.34 -5.29 20.96
C ARG A 47 -0.24 -4.64 19.59
N ARG A 48 -1.26 -4.87 18.77
CA ARG A 48 -1.45 -4.23 17.47
C ARG A 48 -2.38 -3.03 17.60
N ARG A 49 -2.06 -1.94 16.92
CA ARG A 49 -2.92 -0.78 16.78
C ARG A 49 -2.95 -0.35 15.32
N TYR A 50 -4.15 -0.09 14.83
CA TYR A 50 -4.38 0.40 13.48
C TYR A 50 -4.70 1.89 13.54
N GLY A 51 -4.18 2.66 12.60
CA GLY A 51 -4.54 4.07 12.48
C GLY A 51 -3.94 4.74 11.26
N TYR A 52 -4.45 5.92 10.97
CA TYR A 52 -4.00 6.75 9.85
C TYR A 52 -3.77 8.18 10.30
N TRP A 53 -2.94 8.88 9.53
CA TRP A 53 -2.82 10.32 9.69
C TRP A 53 -3.96 11.00 8.94
N GLN A 54 -4.80 11.72 9.66
CA GLN A 54 -5.82 12.55 9.04
C GLN A 54 -5.18 13.89 8.65
N PRO A 55 -5.07 14.23 7.36
CA PRO A 55 -4.57 15.55 6.95
C PRO A 55 -5.49 16.65 7.48
N TYR A 56 -4.91 17.81 7.77
CA TYR A 56 -5.66 18.97 8.23
C TYR A 56 -6.53 19.54 7.10
N ASP A 57 -7.83 19.67 7.35
CA ASP A 57 -8.83 20.31 6.49
C ASP A 57 -9.12 21.71 7.04
N SER A 58 -8.72 22.73 6.27
CA SER A 58 -8.91 24.14 6.63
C SER A 58 -10.37 24.59 6.60
N ARG A 59 -11.25 23.90 5.85
CA ARG A 59 -12.67 24.25 5.74
C ARG A 59 -13.48 23.80 6.95
N THR A 60 -13.10 22.67 7.53
CA THR A 60 -13.76 22.11 8.72
C THR A 60 -12.97 22.34 10.01
N HIS A 61 -11.76 22.92 9.91
CA HIS A 61 -10.80 23.08 11.00
C HIS A 61 -10.50 21.77 11.76
N ARG A 62 -10.53 20.63 11.05
CA ARG A 62 -10.32 19.29 11.61
C ARG A 62 -9.19 18.57 10.90
N GLY A 63 -8.55 17.63 11.58
CA GLY A 63 -7.42 16.87 11.07
C GLY A 63 -6.09 17.36 11.65
N GLY A 64 -4.98 16.91 11.09
CA GLY A 64 -3.65 17.06 11.70
C GLY A 64 -3.44 16.15 12.91
N CYS A 65 -4.20 15.06 13.01
CA CYS A 65 -4.14 14.13 14.13
C CYS A 65 -4.10 12.67 13.66
N TYR A 66 -3.65 11.80 14.55
CA TYR A 66 -3.66 10.36 14.31
C TYR A 66 -5.01 9.79 14.73
N VAL A 67 -5.73 9.19 13.78
CA VAL A 67 -7.03 8.56 14.02
C VAL A 67 -6.82 7.07 14.21
N ALA A 68 -7.24 6.54 15.36
CA ALA A 68 -7.18 5.12 15.66
C ALA A 68 -8.38 4.41 15.04
N LEU A 69 -8.12 3.30 14.34
CA LEU A 69 -9.17 2.42 13.83
C LEU A 69 -9.50 1.32 14.86
N PRO A 70 -10.75 0.82 14.90
CA PRO A 70 -11.12 -0.28 15.76
C PRO A 70 -10.30 -1.53 15.43
N THR A 71 -9.47 -1.96 16.38
CA THR A 71 -8.49 -3.04 16.14
C THR A 71 -9.19 -4.38 15.89
N ASP A 72 -10.26 -4.68 16.62
CA ASP A 72 -11.00 -5.93 16.48
C ASP A 72 -11.63 -6.08 15.09
N ILE A 73 -12.11 -4.98 14.51
CA ILE A 73 -12.66 -4.95 13.15
C ILE A 73 -11.55 -5.14 12.11
N CYS A 74 -10.41 -4.46 12.27
CA CYS A 74 -9.27 -4.64 11.38
C CYS A 74 -8.74 -6.08 11.43
N ASP A 75 -8.63 -6.69 12.61
CA ASP A 75 -8.19 -8.08 12.75
C ASP A 75 -9.21 -9.06 12.15
N MET A 76 -10.52 -8.81 12.30
CA MET A 76 -11.57 -9.58 11.63
C MET A 76 -11.47 -9.47 10.10
N LEU A 77 -11.29 -8.26 9.56
CA LEU A 77 -11.13 -8.04 8.12
C LEU A 77 -9.86 -8.70 7.59
N HIS A 78 -8.78 -8.71 8.37
CA HIS A 78 -7.53 -9.39 8.03
C HIS A 78 -7.72 -10.92 8.03
N ALA A 79 -8.38 -11.48 9.05
CA ALA A 79 -8.72 -12.90 9.11
C ALA A 79 -9.66 -13.33 7.97
N ALA A 80 -10.58 -12.45 7.56
CA ALA A 80 -11.48 -12.65 6.42
C ALA A 80 -10.78 -12.46 5.05
N GLY A 81 -9.50 -12.06 5.02
CA GLY A 81 -8.74 -11.82 3.79
C GLY A 81 -9.27 -10.64 2.97
N ARG A 82 -9.90 -9.65 3.62
CA ARG A 82 -10.40 -8.42 2.99
C ARG A 82 -9.37 -7.29 3.04
N ILE A 83 -8.41 -7.37 3.95
CA ILE A 83 -7.26 -6.46 4.04
C ILE A 83 -5.97 -7.26 4.19
N THR A 84 -4.87 -6.73 3.67
CA THR A 84 -3.54 -7.32 3.78
C THR A 84 -2.57 -6.34 4.45
N LEU A 85 -1.61 -6.90 5.17
CA LEU A 85 -0.46 -6.15 5.66
C LEU A 85 0.64 -6.22 4.60
N GLY A 86 0.99 -5.07 4.04
CA GLY A 86 2.06 -4.90 3.06
C GLY A 86 3.44 -4.81 3.71
N ASP A 87 4.32 -3.99 3.14
CA ASP A 87 5.71 -3.87 3.57
C ASP A 87 5.81 -3.57 5.08
N ALA A 88 6.67 -4.35 5.74
CA ALA A 88 6.99 -4.23 7.15
C ALA A 88 8.18 -3.27 7.35
N LEU A 89 7.94 -2.16 8.03
CA LEU A 89 8.98 -1.30 8.57
C LEU A 89 9.27 -1.73 10.01
N VAL A 90 10.36 -2.46 10.19
CA VAL A 90 10.79 -2.99 11.48
C VAL A 90 11.66 -1.95 12.19
N ASP A 91 11.23 -1.52 13.36
CA ASP A 91 11.98 -0.70 14.32
C ASP A 91 12.26 -1.54 15.58
N ALA A 92 13.30 -1.18 16.35
CA ALA A 92 13.71 -1.93 17.54
C ALA A 92 12.58 -2.09 18.60
N ALA A 93 11.64 -1.14 18.66
CA ALA A 93 10.53 -1.18 19.62
C ALA A 93 9.20 -1.65 19.02
N LYS A 94 9.05 -1.63 17.69
CA LYS A 94 7.78 -1.87 17.01
C LYS A 94 7.99 -2.26 15.54
N THR A 95 7.08 -3.06 15.00
CA THR A 95 6.96 -3.28 13.56
C THR A 95 5.74 -2.55 13.04
N THR A 96 5.92 -1.71 12.01
CA THR A 96 4.83 -0.99 11.37
C THR A 96 4.59 -1.57 9.98
N TYR A 97 3.34 -1.90 9.67
CA TYR A 97 2.93 -2.45 8.38
C TYR A 97 2.02 -1.46 7.68
N ARG A 98 2.18 -1.30 6.37
CA ARG A 98 1.18 -0.59 5.56
C ARG A 98 -0.05 -1.48 5.38
N VAL A 99 -1.24 -0.96 5.65
CA VAL A 99 -2.49 -1.72 5.46
C VAL A 99 -3.05 -1.39 4.09
N LEU A 100 -3.41 -2.43 3.34
CA LEU A 100 -3.95 -2.31 1.99
C LEU A 100 -5.28 -3.07 1.93
N PRO A 101 -6.28 -2.59 1.17
CA PRO A 101 -7.44 -3.40 0.86
C PRO A 101 -7.01 -4.57 -0.01
N THR A 102 -7.57 -5.76 0.25
CA THR A 102 -7.33 -6.94 -0.58
C THR A 102 -8.23 -6.88 -1.79
N ASP A 103 -7.81 -6.13 -2.81
CA ASP A 103 -8.28 -6.40 -4.16
C ASP A 103 -7.74 -7.77 -4.57
N THR A 104 -8.63 -8.58 -5.13
CA THR A 104 -8.32 -9.83 -5.87
C THR A 104 -7.00 -9.65 -6.63
N PRO A 105 -6.05 -10.61 -6.56
CA PRO A 105 -4.60 -10.35 -6.62
C PRO A 105 -4.21 -9.55 -7.86
N ALA A 106 -3.81 -8.29 -7.66
CA ALA A 106 -2.85 -7.67 -8.53
C ALA A 106 -1.48 -8.28 -8.18
N GLU A 107 -0.91 -8.94 -9.18
CA GLU A 107 0.44 -9.46 -9.27
C GLU A 107 1.46 -8.62 -8.45
N PRO A 108 2.42 -9.26 -7.74
CA PRO A 108 3.41 -8.54 -6.96
C PRO A 108 4.06 -7.47 -7.82
N VAL A 109 3.87 -6.20 -7.43
CA VAL A 109 4.48 -5.05 -8.09
C VAL A 109 5.98 -5.33 -8.18
N ARG A 110 6.44 -5.63 -9.40
CA ARG A 110 7.87 -5.68 -9.69
C ARG A 110 8.44 -4.35 -9.24
N ARG A 111 9.28 -4.38 -8.20
CA ARG A 111 10.13 -3.25 -7.83
C ARG A 111 10.96 -2.91 -9.06
N THR A 112 10.58 -1.85 -9.77
CA THR A 112 11.41 -1.27 -10.82
C THR A 112 12.65 -0.71 -10.11
N PRO A 113 13.87 -1.21 -10.36
CA PRO A 113 15.04 -0.52 -9.88
C PRO A 113 15.06 0.86 -10.54
N VAL A 114 15.14 1.91 -9.74
CA VAL A 114 15.35 3.29 -10.20
C VAL A 114 16.66 3.30 -10.98
N ALA A 115 16.59 3.43 -12.30
CA ALA A 115 17.77 3.63 -13.13
C ALA A 115 18.42 4.97 -12.74
N PRO A 116 19.75 5.04 -12.59
CA PRO A 116 20.42 6.29 -12.29
C PRO A 116 20.23 7.25 -13.47
N VAL A 117 19.70 8.44 -13.16
CA VAL A 117 19.61 9.57 -14.09
C VAL A 117 21.00 9.87 -14.63
N ARG A 118 21.24 9.59 -15.90
CA ARG A 118 22.41 10.11 -16.63
C ARG A 118 22.17 11.60 -16.88
N LEU A 119 22.92 12.45 -16.20
CA LEU A 119 23.02 13.86 -16.55
C LEU A 119 23.76 13.98 -17.90
N PRO A 120 23.27 14.78 -18.86
CA PRO A 120 24.00 15.05 -20.09
C PRO A 120 25.23 15.92 -19.80
N ALA A 121 26.39 15.52 -20.33
CA ALA A 121 27.62 16.30 -20.29
C ALA A 121 27.47 17.55 -21.16
N ALA A 122 27.79 18.72 -20.59
CA ALA A 122 27.78 19.99 -21.31
C ALA A 122 28.84 19.99 -22.44
N PRO A 123 28.54 20.52 -23.63
CA PRO A 123 29.52 20.65 -24.69
C PRO A 123 30.53 21.76 -24.38
N VAL A 124 31.80 21.39 -24.29
CA VAL A 124 32.94 22.32 -24.24
C VAL A 124 33.01 23.05 -25.58
N ARG A 125 32.65 24.33 -25.58
CA ARG A 125 32.79 25.21 -26.75
C ARG A 125 34.28 25.49 -26.98
N ARG A 126 34.87 24.79 -27.94
CA ARG A 126 36.24 25.04 -28.42
C ARG A 126 36.26 26.34 -29.23
N MET A 127 37.04 27.32 -28.81
CA MET A 127 37.31 28.54 -29.59
C MET A 127 38.08 28.19 -30.88
N PRO A 128 37.81 28.89 -32.00
CA PRO A 128 38.64 28.80 -33.19
C PRO A 128 39.94 29.60 -32.95
N GLN A 129 41.08 28.93 -33.01
CA GLN A 129 42.38 29.60 -33.07
C GLN A 129 42.73 29.86 -34.54
N THR A 130 42.81 31.15 -34.86
CA THR A 130 43.35 31.72 -36.09
C THR A 130 44.79 31.25 -36.29
N LEU A 131 45.13 30.79 -37.49
CA LEU A 131 46.51 30.86 -37.97
C LEU A 131 46.53 31.74 -39.21
N ALA A 132 47.33 32.79 -39.11
CA ALA A 132 47.69 33.72 -40.16
C ALA A 132 48.49 33.02 -41.27
N ALA A 133 48.39 33.59 -42.47
CA ALA A 133 49.43 33.58 -43.49
C ALA A 133 49.67 35.04 -43.89
#